data_AF-A0A1I7J2A4-F1
#
_entry.id   AF-A0A1I7J2A4-F1
#
_cell.length_a   1.000
_cell.length_b   1.000
_cell.length_c   1.000
_cell.angle_alpha   90.00
_cell.angle_beta   90.00
_cell.angle_gamma   90.00
#
_symmetry.space_group_name_H-M   'P 1'
#
loop_
_entity.id
_entity.type
_entity.pdbx_description
1 polymer ?
#
loop_
_entity_poly.entity_id
_entity_poly.type
_entity_poly.pdbx_seq_one_letter_code
_entity_poly.pdbx_strand_id
1 'polypeptide(L)'
;MIALKINNIKIFMEKLLTTEVFDNFDVEEVTIETFNTFSIDGHINKEFYAGVQDETANNNNRSFSLWSELRPICLNLIKGKRTPISFKFILHADNTTKETVISKSESDLDPSMLNLGINIKFANNELILTTGTAYSTFTLDKSVEKAWDNYFPSFLESCGIDNQLL
;
A
#
# COMPACT_ATOMS: atom_id res chain seq x y z
N MET A 1 -1.75 -12.61 -8.83
CA MET A 1 -0.63 -11.68 -8.63
C MET A 1 -0.06 -11.29 -9.99
N ILE A 2 0.12 -9.99 -10.21
CA ILE A 2 0.76 -9.42 -11.40
C ILE A 2 1.90 -8.47 -11.00
N ALA A 3 2.78 -8.17 -11.97
CA ALA A 3 3.85 -7.19 -11.81
C ALA A 3 3.73 -6.10 -12.88
N LEU A 4 3.77 -4.85 -12.45
CA LEU A 4 3.64 -3.66 -13.28
C LEU A 4 4.93 -2.84 -13.18
N LYS A 5 5.54 -2.54 -14.33
CA LYS A 5 6.61 -1.55 -14.43
C LYS A 5 5.98 -0.17 -14.58
N ILE A 6 6.39 0.77 -13.73
CA ILE A 6 5.93 2.16 -13.80
C ILE A 6 6.78 2.94 -14.80
N ASN A 7 6.14 3.55 -15.80
CA ASN A 7 6.82 4.22 -16.89
C ASN A 7 7.40 5.58 -16.48
N ASN A 8 6.64 6.32 -15.66
CA ASN A 8 7.06 7.63 -15.16
C ASN A 8 7.19 7.63 -13.63
N ILE A 9 8.39 7.29 -13.16
CA ILE A 9 8.73 7.22 -11.73
C ILE A 9 8.50 8.57 -11.04
N LYS A 10 8.78 9.70 -11.71
CA LYS A 10 8.58 11.03 -11.13
C LYS A 10 7.11 11.29 -10.81
N ILE A 11 6.21 11.04 -11.79
CA ILE A 11 4.77 11.20 -11.60
C ILE A 11 4.27 10.27 -10.49
N PHE A 12 4.70 9.00 -10.50
CA PHE A 12 4.30 8.06 -9.47
C PHE A 12 4.73 8.52 -8.08
N MET A 13 5.98 8.97 -7.92
CA MET A 13 6.49 9.46 -6.63
C MET A 13 5.81 10.74 -6.18
N GLU A 14 5.45 11.64 -7.10
CA GLU A 14 4.62 12.80 -6.81
C GLU A 14 3.26 12.35 -6.25
N LYS A 15 2.57 11.42 -6.91
CA LYS A 15 1.29 10.89 -6.43
C LYS A 15 1.42 10.19 -5.07
N LEU A 16 2.42 9.33 -4.90
CA LEU A 16 2.63 8.58 -3.67
C LEU A 16 2.97 9.49 -2.48
N LEU A 17 3.89 10.44 -2.65
CA LEU A 17 4.44 11.21 -1.52
C LEU A 17 3.79 12.56 -1.30
N THR A 18 3.10 13.13 -2.28
CA THR A 18 2.63 14.53 -2.23
C THR A 18 1.14 14.72 -2.47
N THR A 19 0.40 13.64 -2.75
CA THR A 19 -1.06 13.68 -2.96
C THR A 19 -1.78 12.63 -2.15
N GLU A 20 -3.10 12.79 -2.01
CA GLU A 20 -3.97 11.97 -1.18
C GLU A 20 -4.42 10.65 -1.83
N VAL A 21 -3.90 10.32 -3.02
CA VAL A 21 -4.30 9.14 -3.81
C VAL A 21 -4.22 7.83 -3.01
N PHE A 22 -3.23 7.71 -2.13
CA PHE A 22 -2.99 6.50 -1.33
C PHE A 22 -3.34 6.68 0.15
N ASP A 23 -3.93 7.80 0.56
CA ASP A 23 -3.99 8.21 1.99
C ASP A 23 -4.76 7.26 2.91
N ASN A 24 -5.72 6.53 2.35
CA ASN A 24 -6.51 5.55 3.08
C ASN A 24 -5.89 4.14 3.09
N PHE A 25 -4.80 3.91 2.36
CA PHE A 25 -4.15 2.61 2.37
C PHE A 25 -3.49 2.37 3.74
N ASP A 26 -3.64 1.17 4.25
CA ASP A 26 -2.97 0.70 5.45
C ASP A 26 -1.50 0.39 5.12
N VAL A 27 -0.56 0.78 5.98
CA VAL A 27 0.86 0.53 5.78
C VAL A 27 1.26 -0.73 6.54
N GLU A 28 1.81 -1.72 5.85
CA GLU A 28 2.38 -2.92 6.50
C GLU A 28 3.86 -2.69 6.84
N GLU A 29 4.65 -2.26 5.85
CA GLU A 29 6.10 -2.08 6.00
C GLU A 29 6.61 -0.99 5.07
N VAL A 30 7.57 -0.19 5.54
CA VAL A 30 8.35 0.72 4.70
C VAL A 30 9.83 0.49 4.94
N THR A 31 10.60 0.35 3.86
CA THR A 31 12.07 0.38 3.89
C THR A 31 12.58 1.40 2.89
N ILE A 32 13.43 2.33 3.34
CA ILE A 32 14.01 3.39 2.50
C ILE A 32 15.53 3.40 2.70
N GLU A 33 16.28 3.25 1.61
CA GLU A 33 17.73 3.26 1.61
C GLU A 33 18.26 4.57 1.02
N THR A 34 18.90 5.39 1.86
CA THR A 34 19.53 6.65 1.46
C THR A 34 20.98 6.70 1.97
N PHE A 35 21.31 7.62 2.88
CA PHE A 35 22.57 7.59 3.64
C PHE A 35 22.57 6.54 4.74
N ASN A 36 21.38 6.12 5.18
CA ASN A 36 21.11 5.00 6.06
C ASN A 36 19.93 4.19 5.50
N THR A 37 19.77 2.97 6.00
CA THR A 37 18.55 2.19 5.82
C THR A 37 17.59 2.52 6.96
N PHE A 38 16.42 3.03 6.61
CA PHE A 38 15.33 3.28 7.54
C PHE A 38 14.26 2.21 7.31
N SER A 39 13.81 1.58 8.39
CA SER A 39 12.71 0.62 8.38
C SER A 39 11.63 1.09 9.33
N ILE A 40 10.39 1.12 8.84
CA ILE A 40 9.21 1.50 9.59
C ILE A 40 8.26 0.30 9.57
N ASP A 41 7.91 -0.17 10.76
CA ASP A 41 6.82 -1.10 10.97
C ASP A 41 5.51 -0.28 11.00
N GLY A 42 4.55 -0.63 10.15
CA GLY A 42 3.28 0.09 10.05
C GLY A 42 2.25 -0.33 11.10
N HIS A 43 2.49 -1.40 11.87
CA HIS A 43 1.57 -1.85 12.92
C HIS A 43 1.42 -0.81 14.02
N ILE A 44 0.17 -0.53 14.40
CA ILE A 44 -0.12 0.39 15.51
C ILE A 44 0.31 -0.27 16.82
N ASN A 45 1.23 0.38 17.54
CA ASN A 45 1.61 -0.03 18.88
C ASN A 45 0.52 0.36 19.88
N LYS A 46 -0.35 -0.60 20.22
CA LYS A 46 -1.47 -0.39 21.16
C LYS A 46 -1.02 -0.01 22.57
N GLU A 47 0.17 -0.43 23.00
CA GLU A 47 0.70 -0.08 24.33
C GLU A 47 1.04 1.41 24.44
N PHE A 48 1.43 2.05 23.33
CA PHE A 48 1.70 3.49 23.30
C PHE A 48 0.45 4.33 23.62
N TYR A 49 -0.73 3.84 23.25
CA TYR A 49 -2.03 4.51 23.48
C TYR A 49 -2.73 4.07 24.77
N ALA A 50 -2.13 3.16 25.54
CA ALA A 50 -2.74 2.67 26.76
C ALA A 50 -2.93 3.80 27.79
N GLY A 51 -4.18 4.06 28.19
CA GLY A 51 -4.52 5.05 29.22
C GLY A 51 -4.90 6.45 28.71
N VAL A 52 -4.90 6.68 27.39
CA VAL A 52 -5.37 7.94 26.78
C VAL A 52 -6.83 7.77 26.34
N GLN A 53 -7.80 8.32 27.09
CA GLN A 53 -9.24 8.07 26.87
C GLN A 53 -9.83 8.74 25.61
N ASP A 54 -9.23 9.82 25.11
CA ASP A 54 -9.83 10.65 24.05
C ASP A 54 -9.28 10.38 22.62
N GLU A 55 -8.07 9.84 22.47
CA GLU A 55 -7.49 9.57 21.13
C GLU A 55 -7.84 8.17 20.59
N THR A 56 -8.50 7.36 21.41
CA THR A 56 -8.65 5.91 21.22
C THR A 56 -9.78 5.44 20.32
N ALA A 57 -10.79 6.26 20.01
CA ALA A 57 -11.99 5.77 19.34
C ALA A 57 -11.73 5.29 17.89
N ASN A 58 -10.87 5.98 17.14
CA ASN A 58 -10.52 5.59 15.76
C ASN A 58 -9.31 4.66 15.68
N ASN A 59 -8.36 4.75 16.62
CA ASN A 59 -7.14 3.94 16.61
C ASN A 59 -7.31 2.52 17.20
N ASN A 60 -8.24 2.32 18.13
CA ASN A 60 -8.36 1.03 18.81
C ASN A 60 -8.79 -0.14 17.89
N ASN A 61 -9.45 0.17 16.77
CA ASN A 61 -9.94 -0.84 15.83
C ASN A 61 -9.03 -1.04 14.61
N ARG A 62 -7.97 -0.24 14.44
CA ARG A 62 -7.03 -0.37 13.32
C ARG A 62 -5.83 -1.22 13.73
N SER A 63 -5.37 -2.07 12.81
CA SER A 63 -4.14 -2.85 12.99
C SER A 63 -2.92 -2.11 12.46
N PHE A 64 -3.10 -1.30 11.43
CA PHE A 64 -2.06 -0.60 10.70
C PHE A 64 -2.30 0.90 10.73
N SER A 65 -1.22 1.66 10.63
CA SER A 65 -1.26 3.10 10.40
C SER A 65 -1.63 3.37 8.95
N LEU A 66 -2.35 4.45 8.70
CA LEU A 66 -2.65 4.88 7.34
C LEU A 66 -1.42 5.48 6.67
N TRP A 67 -1.39 5.40 5.35
CA TRP A 67 -0.37 6.06 4.55
C TRP A 67 -0.38 7.57 4.79
N SER A 68 -1.54 8.20 4.96
CA SER A 68 -1.63 9.62 5.32
C SER A 68 -0.83 10.01 6.57
N GLU A 69 -0.72 9.10 7.55
CA GLU A 69 -0.01 9.33 8.82
C GLU A 69 1.51 9.16 8.63
N LEU A 70 1.96 8.18 7.84
CA LEU A 70 3.38 7.87 7.64
C LEU A 70 4.01 8.57 6.41
N ARG A 71 3.21 9.04 5.46
CA ARG A 71 3.64 9.72 4.23
C ARG A 71 4.52 10.94 4.52
N PRO A 72 4.20 11.85 5.47
CA PRO A 72 5.07 12.98 5.78
C PRO A 72 6.45 12.55 6.29
N ILE A 73 6.53 11.46 7.05
CA ILE A 73 7.78 10.89 7.55
C ILE A 73 8.59 10.33 6.38
N CYS A 74 7.96 9.53 5.51
CA CYS A 74 8.59 8.97 4.32
C CYS A 74 9.08 10.06 3.36
N LEU A 75 8.27 11.10 3.14
CA LEU A 75 8.65 12.28 2.36
C LEU A 75 9.88 12.97 2.98
N ASN A 76 9.96 13.07 4.31
CA ASN A 76 11.14 13.64 4.98
C ASN A 76 12.41 12.80 4.80
N LEU A 77 12.29 11.47 4.72
CA LEU A 77 13.42 10.57 4.49
C LEU A 77 13.89 10.60 3.03
N ILE A 78 12.98 10.84 2.09
CA ILE A 78 13.26 10.85 0.64
C ILE A 78 13.62 12.24 0.12
N LYS A 79 13.05 13.31 0.71
CA LYS A 79 13.29 14.68 0.25
C LYS A 79 14.78 15.02 0.37
N GLY A 80 15.32 15.57 -0.70
CA GLY A 80 16.74 15.91 -0.74
C GLY A 80 17.22 16.13 -2.16
N LYS A 81 18.53 16.32 -2.31
CA LYS A 81 19.17 16.52 -3.62
C LYS A 81 19.50 15.20 -4.33
N ARG A 82 19.54 14.09 -3.60
CA ARG A 82 19.91 12.77 -4.14
C ARG A 82 18.71 11.84 -4.01
N THR A 83 18.45 11.10 -5.07
CA THR A 83 17.45 10.03 -5.08
C THR A 83 17.86 8.92 -4.10
N PRO A 84 16.91 8.27 -3.40
CA PRO A 84 17.20 7.06 -2.65
C PRO A 84 17.88 5.99 -3.50
N ILE A 85 18.71 5.15 -2.87
CA ILE A 85 19.35 4.00 -3.51
C ILE A 85 18.28 2.96 -3.86
N SER A 86 17.40 2.68 -2.90
CA SER A 86 16.25 1.81 -3.07
C SER A 86 15.15 2.19 -2.09
N PHE A 87 13.92 1.75 -2.35
CA PHE A 87 12.86 1.73 -1.35
C PHE A 87 11.86 0.61 -1.63
N LYS A 88 11.12 0.26 -0.59
CA LYS A 88 10.03 -0.70 -0.60
C LYS A 88 8.89 -0.14 0.27
N PHE A 89 7.69 -0.08 -0.30
CA PHE A 89 6.46 0.19 0.45
C PHE A 89 5.51 -0.99 0.27
N ILE A 90 5.06 -1.58 1.37
CA ILE A 90 3.98 -2.57 1.36
C ILE A 90 2.74 -1.92 1.95
N LEU A 91 1.70 -1.82 1.12
CA LEU A 91 0.44 -1.17 1.47
C LEU A 91 -0.72 -2.14 1.26
N HIS A 92 -1.73 -2.06 2.12
CA HIS A 92 -3.00 -2.78 2.00
C HIS A 92 -4.12 -1.82 1.62
N ALA A 93 -5.03 -2.32 0.78
CA ALA A 93 -6.25 -1.62 0.43
C ALA A 93 -7.15 -1.44 1.66
N ASP A 94 -7.77 -0.26 1.75
CA ASP A 94 -8.78 0.02 2.78
C ASP A 94 -10.02 -0.87 2.61
N ASN A 95 -10.89 -0.88 3.63
CA ASN A 95 -12.09 -1.70 3.61
C ASN A 95 -13.02 -1.34 2.43
N THR A 96 -13.14 -0.06 2.08
CA THR A 96 -13.97 0.40 0.96
C THR A 96 -13.46 -0.13 -0.39
N THR A 97 -12.15 -0.11 -0.61
CA THR A 97 -11.55 -0.67 -1.82
C THR A 97 -11.69 -2.20 -1.84
N LYS A 98 -11.46 -2.87 -0.70
CA LYS A 98 -11.66 -4.33 -0.59
C LYS A 98 -13.08 -4.74 -0.94
N GLU A 99 -14.09 -4.07 -0.38
CA GLU A 99 -15.51 -4.31 -0.68
C GLU A 99 -15.83 -4.10 -2.16
N THR A 100 -15.26 -3.05 -2.78
CA THR A 100 -15.42 -2.79 -4.22
C THR A 100 -14.83 -3.90 -5.08
N VAL A 101 -13.68 -4.47 -4.69
CA VAL A 101 -13.03 -5.56 -5.43
C VAL A 101 -13.80 -6.88 -5.25
N ILE A 102 -14.22 -7.18 -4.02
CA ILE A 102 -14.96 -8.41 -3.70
C ILE A 102 -16.32 -8.42 -4.41
N SER A 103 -17.08 -7.33 -4.36
CA SER A 103 -18.37 -7.21 -5.04
C SER A 103 -18.28 -7.39 -6.56
N LYS A 104 -17.16 -7.02 -7.18
CA LYS A 104 -16.89 -7.26 -8.60
C LYS A 104 -16.42 -8.68 -8.93
N SER A 105 -16.02 -9.45 -7.91
CA SER A 105 -15.46 -10.79 -8.09
C SER A 105 -16.50 -11.92 -8.02
N GLU A 106 -17.77 -11.60 -7.75
CA GLU A 106 -18.86 -12.58 -7.52
C GLU A 106 -18.52 -13.64 -6.44
N SER A 107 -17.58 -13.32 -5.54
CA SER A 107 -17.14 -14.20 -4.47
C SER A 107 -17.89 -13.89 -3.18
N ASP A 108 -18.28 -14.93 -2.44
CA ASP A 108 -18.94 -14.83 -1.12
C ASP A 108 -17.92 -14.71 0.04
N LEU A 109 -16.65 -14.41 -0.26
CA LEU A 109 -15.61 -14.27 0.75
C LEU A 109 -15.82 -13.03 1.62
N ASP A 110 -15.73 -13.21 2.93
CA ASP A 110 -15.76 -12.11 3.89
C ASP A 110 -14.49 -11.23 3.75
N PRO A 111 -14.62 -9.90 3.60
CA PRO A 111 -13.48 -8.98 3.50
C PRO A 111 -12.49 -9.04 4.67
N SER A 112 -12.88 -9.58 5.83
CA SER A 112 -12.01 -9.81 6.99
C SER A 112 -11.09 -11.03 6.83
N MET A 113 -11.38 -11.93 5.88
CA MET A 113 -10.62 -13.16 5.66
C MET A 113 -9.47 -12.99 4.68
N LEU A 114 -9.29 -11.80 4.11
CA LEU A 114 -8.19 -11.52 3.18
C LEU A 114 -7.72 -10.07 3.25
N ASN A 115 -6.45 -9.85 2.92
CA ASN A 115 -5.88 -8.54 2.66
C ASN A 115 -5.47 -8.44 1.20
N LEU A 116 -5.83 -7.32 0.58
CA LEU A 116 -5.39 -6.96 -0.77
C LEU A 116 -4.23 -5.98 -0.63
N GLY A 117 -3.07 -6.38 -1.13
CA GLY A 117 -1.84 -5.63 -0.97
C GLY A 117 -1.23 -5.19 -2.29
N ILE A 118 -0.39 -4.17 -2.19
CA ILE A 118 0.58 -3.79 -3.21
C ILE A 118 1.96 -3.70 -2.59
N ASN A 119 2.95 -4.12 -3.34
CA ASN A 119 4.36 -3.95 -3.02
C ASN A 119 4.99 -3.04 -4.07
N ILE A 120 5.44 -1.88 -3.64
CA ILE A 120 6.06 -0.86 -4.48
C ILE A 120 7.56 -0.92 -4.20
N LYS A 121 8.34 -1.39 -5.18
CA LYS A 121 9.78 -1.53 -5.07
C LYS A 121 10.49 -0.66 -6.09
N PHE A 122 11.40 0.18 -5.63
CA PHE A 122 12.34 0.91 -6.47
C PHE A 122 13.76 0.43 -6.23
N ALA A 123 14.43 0.03 -7.30
CA ALA A 123 15.85 -0.32 -7.30
C ALA A 123 16.37 -0.23 -8.74
N ASN A 124 17.68 0.02 -8.92
CA ASN A 124 18.32 0.06 -10.24
C ASN A 124 17.63 1.02 -11.23
N ASN A 125 17.14 2.17 -10.74
CA ASN A 125 16.39 3.16 -11.51
C ASN A 125 15.07 2.65 -12.13
N GLU A 126 14.54 1.52 -11.65
CA GLU A 126 13.25 0.97 -12.04
C GLU A 126 12.31 0.95 -10.84
N LEU A 127 11.02 1.19 -11.09
CA LEU A 127 9.97 1.03 -10.10
C LEU A 127 9.01 -0.05 -10.58
N ILE A 128 8.93 -1.11 -9.79
CA ILE A 128 8.04 -2.26 -10.00
C ILE A 128 7.00 -2.26 -8.90
N LEU A 129 5.74 -2.34 -9.29
CA LEU A 129 4.60 -2.53 -8.40
C LEU A 129 4.06 -3.94 -8.60
N THR A 130 3.92 -4.73 -7.54
CA THR A 130 3.27 -6.04 -7.60
C THR A 130 2.02 -6.08 -6.74
N THR A 131 0.95 -6.69 -7.25
CA THR A 131 -0.27 -6.95 -6.49
C THR A 131 -0.10 -8.21 -5.63
N GLY A 132 -0.76 -8.27 -4.49
CA GLY A 132 -0.78 -9.46 -3.64
C GLY A 132 -2.14 -9.65 -2.99
N THR A 133 -2.48 -10.90 -2.70
CA THR A 133 -3.64 -11.25 -1.88
C THR A 133 -3.18 -12.20 -0.80
N ALA A 134 -3.38 -11.82 0.45
CA ALA A 134 -3.05 -12.63 1.62
C ALA A 134 -4.34 -13.14 2.26
N TYR A 135 -4.57 -14.44 2.25
CA TYR A 135 -5.74 -15.05 2.87
C TYR A 135 -5.42 -15.50 4.30
N SER A 136 -6.33 -15.27 5.25
CA SER A 136 -6.20 -15.76 6.63
C SER A 136 -6.47 -17.26 6.76
N THR A 137 -7.18 -17.84 5.79
CA THR A 137 -7.50 -19.27 5.69
C THR A 137 -7.20 -19.82 4.31
N PHE A 138 -6.94 -21.12 4.21
CA PHE A 138 -6.79 -21.76 2.90
C PHE A 138 -8.11 -21.69 2.10
N THR A 139 -8.02 -21.20 0.87
CA THR A 139 -9.13 -21.19 -0.10
C THR A 139 -8.62 -21.58 -1.49
N LEU A 140 -9.46 -22.28 -2.25
CA LEU A 140 -9.24 -22.55 -3.67
C LEU A 140 -9.86 -21.48 -4.57
N ASP A 141 -10.73 -20.62 -4.02
CA ASP A 141 -11.32 -19.51 -4.74
C ASP A 141 -10.26 -18.42 -4.95
N LYS A 142 -9.95 -18.13 -6.23
CA LYS A 142 -9.01 -17.10 -6.66
C LYS A 142 -9.71 -15.93 -7.35
N SER A 143 -11.03 -15.84 -7.25
CA SER A 143 -11.82 -14.82 -7.96
C SER A 143 -11.46 -13.41 -7.48
N VAL A 144 -11.29 -13.24 -6.17
CA VAL A 144 -10.85 -11.98 -5.56
C VAL A 144 -9.42 -11.60 -6.00
N GLU A 145 -8.50 -12.57 -6.08
CA GLU A 145 -7.12 -12.33 -6.58
C GLU A 145 -7.15 -11.80 -8.02
N LYS A 146 -7.92 -12.44 -8.90
CA LYS A 146 -8.07 -11.98 -10.30
C LYS A 146 -8.74 -10.60 -10.38
N ALA A 147 -9.75 -10.35 -9.56
CA ALA A 147 -10.41 -9.06 -9.50
C ALA A 147 -9.44 -7.95 -9.06
N TRP A 148 -8.57 -8.24 -8.08
CA TRP A 148 -7.54 -7.31 -7.63
C TRP A 148 -6.50 -7.03 -8.71
N ASP A 149 -5.99 -8.08 -9.36
CA ASP A 149 -5.03 -7.96 -10.46
C ASP A 149 -5.58 -7.13 -11.63
N ASN A 150 -6.88 -7.22 -11.90
CA ASN A 150 -7.53 -6.40 -12.94
C ASN A 150 -7.85 -4.97 -12.46
N TYR A 151 -8.21 -4.80 -11.20
CA TYR A 151 -8.61 -3.51 -10.63
C TYR A 151 -7.43 -2.54 -10.56
N PHE A 152 -6.28 -3.00 -10.07
CA PHE A 152 -5.20 -2.11 -9.70
C PHE A 152 -4.54 -1.36 -10.88
N PRO A 153 -4.30 -1.97 -12.05
CA PRO A 153 -3.87 -1.24 -13.25
C PRO A 153 -4.84 -0.12 -13.62
N SER A 154 -6.16 -0.37 -13.60
CA SER A 154 -7.17 0.65 -13.89
C SER A 154 -7.20 1.76 -12.83
N PHE A 155 -6.96 1.44 -11.56
CA PHE A 155 -6.79 2.44 -10.51
C PHE A 155 -5.60 3.37 -10.81
N LEU A 156 -4.44 2.81 -11.19
CA LEU A 156 -3.26 3.59 -11.57
C LEU A 156 -3.54 4.50 -12.77
N GLU A 157 -4.17 3.98 -13.83
CA GLU A 157 -4.55 4.77 -15.01
C GLU A 157 -5.49 5.92 -14.65
N SER A 158 -6.48 5.68 -13.80
CA SER A 158 -7.41 6.73 -13.32
C SER A 158 -6.71 7.84 -12.54
N CYS A 159 -5.56 7.55 -11.94
CA CYS A 159 -4.71 8.51 -11.24
C CYS A 159 -3.69 9.21 -12.15
N GLY A 160 -3.69 8.90 -13.46
CA GLY A 160 -2.73 9.40 -14.43
C GLY A 160 -1.34 8.76 -14.32
N ILE A 161 -1.27 7.50 -13.86
CA ILE A 161 -0.03 6.74 -13.71
C ILE A 161 0.07 5.67 -14.80
N ASP A 162 0.93 5.94 -15.78
CA ASP A 162 1.22 5.00 -16.86
C ASP A 162 2.05 3.81 -16.37
N ASN A 163 1.62 2.61 -16.74
CA ASN A 163 2.24 1.36 -16.34
C ASN A 163 2.28 0.35 -17.50
N GLN A 164 3.14 -0.65 -17.38
CA GLN A 164 3.28 -1.76 -18.31
C GLN A 164 3.31 -3.08 -17.54
N LEU A 165 2.46 -4.04 -17.92
CA LEU A 165 2.49 -5.39 -17.39
C LEU A 165 3.79 -6.12 -17.81
N LEU A 166 4.43 -6.79 -16.85
CA LEU A 166 5.65 -7.58 -17.02
C LEU A 166 5.36 -9.07 -17.27
#